data_AF-A0A382SC66-F1
#
_entry.id   AF-A0A382SC66-F1
#
_cell.length_a   1.000
_cell.length_b   1.000
_cell.length_c   1.000
_cell.angle_alpha   90.00
_cell.angle_beta   90.00
_cell.angle_gamma   90.00
#
_symmetry.space_group_name_H-M   'P 1'
#
loop_
_entity.id
_entity.type
_entity.pdbx_description
1 polymer ?
#
loop_
_entity_poly.entity_id
_entity_poly.type
_entity_poly.pdbx_seq_one_letter_code
_entity_poly.pdbx_strand_id
1 'polypeptide(L)'
;VTNCTSAPTVPPVEKRKLTLGHSPDPDDAFMFYGLAKGLIDDGGYDFEHILQDIQTLNERASRGELDISAISIHAYAHVCDQYALLPSGASMGDGYGPMLVARENLPKTEIASRRIAVPGTMTSAFLALQLWLERPGERIDYTVVPFDEIFKT
;
A
#
# COMPACT_ATOMS: atom_id res chain seq x y z
N VAL A 1 -55.47 22.81 11.94
CA VAL A 1 -54.70 22.06 10.92
C VAL A 1 -53.69 23.03 10.33
N THR A 2 -52.50 23.14 10.91
CA THR A 2 -51.41 23.96 10.38
C THR A 2 -50.36 22.98 9.88
N ASN A 3 -50.34 22.81 8.56
CA ASN A 3 -49.35 22.01 7.85
C ASN A 3 -47.99 22.69 8.00
N CYS A 4 -47.10 22.09 8.80
CA CYS A 4 -45.70 22.45 8.82
C CYS A 4 -45.09 22.06 7.46
N THR A 5 -44.57 23.07 6.79
CA THR A 5 -43.77 23.04 5.58
C THR A 5 -42.68 21.98 5.67
N SER A 6 -42.65 21.08 4.67
CA SER A 6 -41.55 20.16 4.42
C SER A 6 -40.24 20.93 4.27
N ALA A 7 -39.20 20.49 4.98
CA ALA A 7 -37.86 21.03 4.82
C ALA A 7 -37.41 20.93 3.35
N PRO A 8 -36.68 21.92 2.81
CA PRO A 8 -36.18 21.87 1.45
C PRO A 8 -35.25 20.65 1.30
N THR A 9 -35.62 19.73 0.41
CA THR A 9 -34.76 18.65 -0.03
C THR A 9 -33.64 19.27 -0.87
N VAL A 10 -32.45 19.37 -0.28
CA VAL A 10 -31.23 19.70 -1.02
C VAL A 10 -31.07 18.63 -2.11
N PRO A 11 -30.99 18.99 -3.39
CA PRO A 11 -30.79 18.02 -4.46
C PRO A 11 -29.48 17.26 -4.19
N PRO A 12 -29.41 15.95 -4.49
CA PRO A 12 -28.19 15.19 -4.32
C PRO A 12 -27.08 15.88 -5.12
N VAL A 13 -25.99 16.25 -4.45
CA VAL A 13 -24.77 16.67 -5.15
C VAL A 13 -24.24 15.43 -5.87
N GLU A 14 -24.13 15.50 -7.19
CA GLU A 14 -23.54 14.42 -7.99
C GLU A 14 -22.07 14.28 -7.55
N LYS A 15 -21.75 13.19 -6.85
CA LYS A 15 -20.40 12.92 -6.38
C LYS A 15 -19.56 12.36 -7.51
N ARG A 16 -18.30 12.80 -7.59
CA ARG A 16 -17.33 12.19 -8.50
C ARG A 16 -16.79 10.91 -7.90
N LYS A 17 -17.00 9.79 -8.58
CA LYS A 17 -16.46 8.49 -8.17
C LYS A 17 -14.94 8.42 -8.38
N LEU A 18 -14.22 7.93 -7.39
CA LEU A 18 -12.77 7.68 -7.43
C LEU A 18 -12.46 6.30 -6.82
N THR A 19 -11.54 5.57 -7.43
CA THR A 19 -11.01 4.32 -6.88
C THR A 19 -9.87 4.59 -5.91
N LEU A 20 -9.91 3.94 -4.74
CA LEU A 20 -8.93 4.08 -3.66
C LEU A 20 -8.38 2.70 -3.28
N GLY A 21 -7.22 2.35 -3.81
CA GLY A 21 -6.48 1.14 -3.49
C GLY A 21 -5.69 1.27 -2.20
N HIS A 22 -5.89 0.38 -1.24
CA HIS A 22 -5.08 0.30 -0.02
C HIS A 22 -5.02 -1.14 0.50
N SER A 23 -4.06 -1.43 1.37
CA SER A 23 -3.88 -2.78 1.87
C SER A 23 -4.97 -3.16 2.88
N PRO A 24 -5.25 -4.47 3.06
CA PRO A 24 -6.12 -4.95 4.13
C PRO A 24 -5.39 -5.01 5.48
N ASP A 25 -4.40 -4.16 5.72
CA ASP A 25 -3.63 -4.13 6.96
C ASP A 25 -4.28 -3.21 8.02
N PRO A 26 -4.04 -3.47 9.32
CA PRO A 26 -4.65 -2.69 10.40
C PRO A 26 -4.36 -1.18 10.37
N ASP A 27 -3.17 -0.78 9.93
CA ASP A 27 -2.76 0.62 9.81
C ASP A 27 -3.50 1.35 8.68
N ASP A 28 -3.64 0.72 7.52
CA ASP A 28 -4.45 1.26 6.41
C ASP A 28 -5.94 1.30 6.78
N ALA A 29 -6.45 0.26 7.45
CA ALA A 29 -7.82 0.25 7.97
C ALA A 29 -8.06 1.41 8.95
N PHE A 30 -7.10 1.71 9.82
CA PHE A 30 -7.17 2.85 10.73
C PHE A 30 -7.15 4.18 9.98
N MET A 31 -6.25 4.32 9.00
CA MET A 31 -6.09 5.54 8.19
C MET A 31 -7.36 5.89 7.42
N PHE A 32 -8.01 4.90 6.81
CA PHE A 32 -9.16 5.10 5.92
C PHE A 32 -10.52 4.91 6.58
N TYR A 33 -10.57 4.57 7.88
CA TYR A 33 -11.83 4.31 8.61
C TYR A 33 -12.85 5.46 8.47
N GLY A 34 -12.40 6.71 8.62
CA GLY A 34 -13.27 7.88 8.53
C GLY A 34 -13.95 8.02 7.17
N LEU A 35 -13.20 7.77 6.09
CA LEU A 35 -13.74 7.78 4.71
C LEU A 35 -14.68 6.59 4.49
N ALA A 36 -14.25 5.37 4.82
CA ALA A 36 -15.02 4.15 4.61
C ALA A 36 -16.35 4.11 5.38
N LYS A 37 -16.46 4.86 6.48
CA LYS A 37 -17.68 4.98 7.29
C LYS A 37 -18.47 6.28 7.05
N GLY A 38 -18.02 7.15 6.15
CA GLY A 38 -18.68 8.44 5.89
C GLY A 38 -18.73 9.35 7.12
N LEU A 39 -17.69 9.29 7.96
CA LEU A 39 -17.61 10.05 9.22
C LEU A 39 -16.91 11.41 9.06
N ILE A 40 -16.38 11.69 7.87
CA ILE A 40 -15.72 12.94 7.52
C ILE A 40 -16.32 13.50 6.23
N ASP A 41 -16.11 14.80 6.00
CA ASP A 41 -16.45 15.43 4.73
C ASP A 41 -15.58 14.84 3.60
N ASP A 42 -16.23 14.24 2.61
CA ASP A 42 -15.59 13.64 1.45
C ASP A 42 -15.32 14.65 0.32
N GLY A 43 -15.66 15.93 0.51
CA GLY A 43 -15.37 16.99 -0.45
C GLY A 43 -16.11 16.84 -1.78
N GLY A 44 -17.21 16.07 -1.81
CA GLY A 44 -17.97 15.80 -3.04
C GLY A 44 -17.46 14.59 -3.84
N TYR A 45 -16.63 13.75 -3.24
CA TYR A 45 -16.14 12.51 -3.85
C TYR A 45 -16.86 11.28 -3.29
N ASP A 46 -16.97 10.24 -4.13
CA ASP A 46 -17.42 8.91 -3.73
C ASP A 46 -16.27 7.91 -3.92
N PHE A 47 -15.76 7.35 -2.82
CA PHE A 47 -14.58 6.49 -2.85
C PHE A 47 -14.96 5.01 -2.94
N GLU A 48 -14.58 4.37 -4.04
CA GLU A 48 -14.60 2.91 -4.17
C GLU A 48 -13.31 2.33 -3.58
N HIS A 49 -13.43 1.76 -2.37
CA HIS A 49 -12.31 1.12 -1.69
C HIS A 49 -11.94 -0.21 -2.33
N ILE A 50 -10.69 -0.36 -2.76
CA ILE A 50 -10.14 -1.59 -3.33
C ILE A 50 -9.07 -2.16 -2.40
N LEU A 51 -9.40 -3.25 -1.71
CA LEU A 51 -8.51 -3.90 -0.73
C LEU A 51 -7.64 -4.97 -1.40
N GLN A 52 -6.34 -4.73 -1.52
CA GLN A 52 -5.39 -5.68 -2.11
C GLN A 52 -4.01 -5.55 -1.46
N ASP A 53 -3.21 -6.62 -1.47
CA ASP A 53 -1.86 -6.56 -0.92
C ASP A 53 -0.99 -5.52 -1.67
N ILE A 54 0.02 -5.00 -0.97
CA ILE A 54 0.84 -3.91 -1.49
C ILE A 54 1.58 -4.27 -2.78
N GLN A 55 1.96 -5.55 -2.98
CA GLN A 55 2.64 -5.97 -4.21
C GLN A 55 1.66 -5.94 -5.39
N THR A 56 0.45 -6.43 -5.22
CA THR A 56 -0.62 -6.30 -6.22
C THR A 56 -0.90 -4.83 -6.53
N LEU A 57 -1.01 -3.95 -5.52
CA LEU A 57 -1.22 -2.52 -5.74
C LEU A 57 -0.06 -1.86 -6.50
N ASN A 58 1.19 -2.20 -6.18
CA ASN A 58 2.37 -1.74 -6.93
C ASN A 58 2.28 -2.12 -8.42
N GLU A 59 1.86 -3.35 -8.72
CA GLU A 59 1.69 -3.83 -10.09
C GLU A 59 0.55 -3.09 -10.81
N ARG A 60 -0.58 -2.86 -10.14
CA ARG A 60 -1.71 -2.10 -10.70
C ARG A 60 -1.35 -0.64 -10.98
N ALA A 61 -0.55 -0.02 -10.10
CA ALA A 61 -0.03 1.34 -10.31
C ALA A 61 0.84 1.42 -11.56
N SER A 62 1.64 0.39 -11.87
CA SER A 62 2.44 0.36 -13.12
C SER A 62 1.59 0.37 -14.40
N ARG A 63 0.30 0.06 -14.29
CA ARG A 63 -0.68 0.04 -15.39
C ARG A 63 -1.68 1.20 -15.33
N GLY A 64 -1.55 2.11 -14.36
CA GLY A 64 -2.44 3.26 -14.23
C GLY A 64 -3.90 2.92 -13.91
N GLU A 65 -4.16 1.78 -13.25
CA GLU A 65 -5.52 1.23 -13.11
C GLU A 65 -6.39 1.90 -12.04
N LEU A 66 -5.78 2.64 -11.11
CA LEU A 66 -6.46 3.21 -9.94
C LEU A 66 -6.25 4.73 -9.90
N ASP A 67 -7.29 5.48 -9.50
CA ASP A 67 -7.21 6.93 -9.32
C ASP A 67 -6.27 7.28 -8.16
N ILE A 68 -6.35 6.50 -7.07
CA ILE A 68 -5.54 6.64 -5.86
C ILE A 68 -5.11 5.24 -5.44
N SER A 69 -3.82 5.05 -5.14
CA SER A 69 -3.28 3.76 -4.68
C SER A 69 -2.22 3.97 -3.60
N ALA A 70 -2.29 3.16 -2.54
CA ALA A 70 -1.13 2.89 -1.72
C ALA A 70 -0.02 2.30 -2.60
N ILE A 71 1.21 2.69 -2.34
CA ILE A 71 2.35 2.32 -3.18
C ILE A 71 3.63 2.26 -2.34
N SER A 72 4.46 1.26 -2.62
CA SER A 72 5.83 1.22 -2.09
C SER A 72 6.68 2.30 -2.73
N ILE A 73 7.55 2.98 -1.97
CA ILE A 73 8.43 4.03 -2.54
C ILE A 73 9.36 3.48 -3.63
N HIS A 74 9.71 2.20 -3.54
CA HIS A 74 10.43 1.48 -4.59
C HIS A 74 9.62 1.44 -5.89
N ALA A 75 8.36 0.99 -5.83
CA ALA A 75 7.44 1.01 -6.98
C ALA A 75 7.20 2.42 -7.52
N TYR A 76 7.03 3.42 -6.65
CA TYR A 76 6.78 4.81 -7.04
C TYR A 76 7.86 5.38 -7.96
N ALA A 77 9.13 5.04 -7.73
CA ALA A 77 10.24 5.48 -8.59
C ALA A 77 10.04 5.11 -10.08
N HIS A 78 9.26 4.07 -10.36
CA HIS A 78 8.96 3.58 -11.72
C HIS A 78 7.69 4.16 -12.34
N VAL A 79 6.86 4.87 -11.56
CA VAL A 79 5.56 5.41 -12.01
C VAL A 79 5.38 6.91 -11.70
N CYS A 80 6.47 7.58 -11.32
CA CYS A 80 6.46 9.00 -10.95
C CYS A 80 6.15 9.96 -12.12
N ASP A 81 6.12 9.46 -13.35
CA ASP A 81 5.65 10.15 -14.54
C ASP A 81 4.12 10.11 -14.70
N GLN A 82 3.46 9.16 -14.03
CA GLN A 82 2.01 8.94 -14.10
C GLN A 82 1.28 9.35 -12.82
N TYR A 83 1.94 9.22 -11.68
CA TYR A 83 1.38 9.49 -10.35
C TYR A 83 2.14 10.59 -9.61
N ALA A 84 1.42 11.34 -8.79
CA ALA A 84 1.98 12.26 -7.81
C ALA A 84 1.80 11.71 -6.39
N LEU A 85 2.79 11.91 -5.52
CA LEU A 85 2.64 11.61 -4.09
C LEU A 85 1.70 12.61 -3.42
N LEU A 86 0.77 12.09 -2.62
CA LEU A 86 -0.05 12.91 -1.75
C LEU A 86 0.77 13.40 -0.54
N PRO A 87 0.45 14.58 0.00
CA PRO A 87 1.11 15.11 1.20
C PRO A 87 0.73 14.34 2.49
N SER A 88 -0.16 13.35 2.41
CA SER A 88 -0.64 12.52 3.50
C SER A 88 -0.76 11.06 3.07
N GLY A 89 -0.83 10.15 4.06
CA GLY A 89 -1.03 8.72 3.85
C GLY A 89 0.25 7.87 3.74
N ALA A 90 1.42 8.47 3.92
CA ALA A 90 2.67 7.73 3.96
C ALA A 90 2.85 6.98 5.29
N SER A 91 3.30 5.72 5.22
CA SER A 91 3.82 4.96 6.35
C SER A 91 5.34 5.06 6.39
N MET A 92 5.89 5.58 7.49
CA MET A 92 7.32 5.85 7.66
C MET A 92 7.82 5.22 8.95
N GLY A 93 8.90 4.44 8.87
CA GLY A 93 9.58 3.89 10.04
C GLY A 93 10.67 4.83 10.55
N ASP A 94 10.70 5.07 11.86
CA ASP A 94 11.77 5.76 12.57
C ASP A 94 12.25 4.90 13.74
N GLY A 95 13.47 4.36 13.63
CA GLY A 95 13.99 3.36 14.57
C GLY A 95 13.38 1.96 14.44
N TYR A 96 12.48 1.74 13.47
CA TYR A 96 11.91 0.43 13.13
C TYR A 96 11.67 0.30 11.62
N GLY A 97 11.42 -0.92 11.14
CA GLY A 97 11.18 -1.17 9.73
C GLY A 97 11.10 -2.65 9.37
N PRO A 98 11.19 -3.00 8.08
CA PRO A 98 11.19 -4.39 7.64
C PRO A 98 12.36 -5.15 8.26
N MET A 99 12.14 -6.42 8.57
CA MET A 99 13.13 -7.29 9.19
C MET A 99 13.34 -8.57 8.38
N LEU A 100 14.59 -9.04 8.34
CA LEU A 100 14.89 -10.41 7.97
C LEU A 100 14.75 -11.29 9.21
N VAL A 101 14.06 -12.42 9.05
CA VAL A 101 13.88 -13.43 10.11
C VAL A 101 14.43 -14.76 9.64
N ALA A 102 15.12 -15.45 10.54
CA ALA A 102 15.68 -16.78 10.29
C ALA A 102 15.61 -17.61 11.59
N ARG A 103 15.65 -18.94 11.46
CA ARG A 103 15.63 -19.86 12.62
C ARG A 103 16.88 -19.76 13.48
N GLU A 104 17.98 -19.32 12.88
CA GLU A 104 19.29 -19.17 13.49
C GLU A 104 19.83 -17.77 13.19
N ASN A 105 20.80 -17.32 14.00
CA ASN A 105 21.45 -16.04 13.77
C ASN A 105 22.51 -16.21 12.67
N LEU A 106 22.30 -15.55 11.54
CA LEU A 106 23.15 -15.67 10.35
C LEU A 106 23.93 -14.37 10.11
N PRO A 107 25.24 -14.43 9.82
CA PRO A 107 25.97 -13.25 9.39
C PRO A 107 25.53 -12.81 7.99
N LYS A 108 25.68 -11.51 7.68
CA LYS A 108 25.33 -10.90 6.37
C LYS A 108 25.88 -11.70 5.18
N THR A 109 27.12 -12.19 5.27
CA THR A 109 27.76 -12.98 4.21
C THR A 109 27.05 -14.28 3.91
N GLU A 110 26.51 -14.93 4.95
CA GLU A 110 25.77 -16.17 4.80
C GLU A 110 24.36 -15.91 4.26
N ILE A 111 23.67 -14.90 4.81
CA ILE A 111 22.37 -14.46 4.30
C ILE A 111 22.44 -14.18 2.79
N ALA A 112 23.49 -13.52 2.33
CA ALA A 112 23.69 -13.21 0.91
C ALA A 112 23.86 -14.45 -0.01
N SER A 113 24.00 -15.65 0.56
CA SER A 113 24.11 -16.93 -0.16
C SER A 113 22.88 -17.84 0.02
N ARG A 114 21.90 -17.42 0.83
CA ARG A 114 20.66 -18.17 1.08
C ARG A 114 19.56 -17.71 0.14
N ARG A 115 18.59 -18.61 -0.09
CA ARG A 115 17.31 -18.24 -0.69
C ARG A 115 16.46 -17.48 0.32
N ILE A 116 15.99 -16.29 -0.04
CA ILE A 116 15.19 -15.41 0.82
C ILE A 116 13.74 -15.36 0.29
N ALA A 117 12.77 -15.70 1.14
CA ALA A 117 11.36 -15.48 0.81
C ALA A 117 11.02 -14.00 0.95
N VAL A 118 10.42 -13.40 -0.08
CA VAL A 118 10.05 -11.97 -0.09
C VAL A 118 8.59 -11.79 -0.49
N PRO A 119 7.86 -10.83 0.10
CA PRO A 119 6.44 -10.62 -0.18
C PRO A 119 6.18 -9.99 -1.55
N GLY A 120 7.20 -9.42 -2.19
CA GLY A 120 7.07 -8.78 -3.49
C GLY A 120 8.34 -8.03 -3.90
N THR A 121 8.63 -8.03 -5.20
CA THR A 121 9.85 -7.45 -5.77
C THR A 121 9.79 -5.93 -5.90
N MET A 122 8.61 -5.32 -5.87
CA MET A 122 8.44 -3.87 -5.95
C MET A 122 8.27 -3.22 -4.56
N THR A 123 8.36 -4.01 -3.49
CA THR A 123 8.21 -3.52 -2.12
C THR A 123 9.41 -2.67 -1.69
N SER A 124 9.16 -1.68 -0.81
CA SER A 124 10.23 -0.90 -0.17
C SER A 124 11.17 -1.79 0.65
N ALA A 125 10.63 -2.87 1.26
CA ALA A 125 11.41 -3.85 2.01
C ALA A 125 12.39 -4.61 1.12
N PHE A 126 12.00 -4.98 -0.10
CA PHE A 126 12.92 -5.62 -1.04
C PHE A 126 14.00 -4.67 -1.55
N LEU A 127 13.69 -3.38 -1.76
CA LEU A 127 14.71 -2.37 -2.04
C LEU A 127 15.68 -2.21 -0.87
N ALA A 128 15.17 -2.14 0.37
CA ALA A 128 16.02 -2.07 1.56
C ALA A 128 16.94 -3.30 1.68
N LEU A 129 16.44 -4.50 1.35
CA LEU A 129 17.24 -5.72 1.29
C LEU A 129 18.36 -5.62 0.26
N GLN A 130 18.06 -5.14 -0.95
CA GLN A 130 19.06 -4.92 -2.02
C GLN A 130 20.17 -3.96 -1.57
N LEU A 131 19.78 -2.82 -1.00
CA LEU A 131 20.72 -1.82 -0.48
C LEU A 131 21.56 -2.37 0.67
N TRP A 132 20.93 -3.09 1.61
CA TRP A 132 21.63 -3.68 2.75
C TRP A 132 22.60 -4.79 2.35
N LEU A 133 22.24 -5.62 1.35
CA LEU A 133 23.14 -6.63 0.77
C LEU A 133 24.17 -6.05 -0.20
N GLU A 134 24.03 -4.78 -0.60
CA GLU A 134 24.82 -4.12 -1.65
C GLU A 134 24.77 -4.91 -2.97
N ARG A 135 23.59 -5.43 -3.30
CA ARG A 135 23.35 -6.25 -4.50
C ARG A 135 22.05 -5.84 -5.17
N PRO A 136 22.05 -5.72 -6.51
CA PRO A 136 20.80 -5.54 -7.24
C PRO A 136 19.95 -6.81 -7.11
N GLY A 137 18.63 -6.66 -7.20
CA GLY A 137 17.66 -7.73 -6.96
C GLY A 137 17.95 -9.00 -7.78
N GLU A 138 18.41 -8.85 -9.02
CA GLU A 138 18.73 -9.96 -9.93
C GLU A 138 19.93 -10.82 -9.47
N ARG A 139 20.70 -10.35 -8.49
CA ARG A 139 21.83 -11.06 -7.88
C ARG A 139 21.53 -11.60 -6.48
N ILE A 140 20.26 -11.60 -6.07
CA ILE A 140 19.79 -12.19 -4.82
C ILE A 140 19.03 -13.47 -5.18
N ASP A 141 19.32 -14.60 -4.53
CA ASP A 141 18.47 -15.79 -4.62
C ASP A 141 17.24 -15.54 -3.76
N TYR A 142 16.10 -15.27 -4.38
CA TYR A 142 14.84 -15.03 -3.68
C TYR A 142 13.70 -15.83 -4.29
N THR A 143 12.66 -16.05 -3.49
CA THR A 143 11.37 -16.54 -3.97
C THR A 143 10.29 -15.56 -3.54
N VAL A 144 9.41 -15.20 -4.47
CA VAL A 144 8.24 -14.38 -4.14
C VAL A 144 7.16 -15.31 -3.58
N VAL A 145 6.63 -14.96 -2.42
CA VAL A 145 5.49 -15.66 -1.80
C VAL A 145 4.55 -14.62 -1.20
N PRO A 146 3.24 -14.89 -1.10
CA PRO A 146 2.33 -14.04 -0.35
C PRO A 146 2.83 -13.77 1.07
N PHE A 147 2.58 -12.58 1.60
CA PHE A 147 3.09 -12.18 2.92
C PHE A 147 2.66 -13.16 4.03
N ASP A 148 1.42 -13.64 3.98
CA ASP A 148 0.83 -14.60 4.92
C ASP A 148 1.36 -16.05 4.76
N GLU A 149 2.20 -16.29 3.75
CA GLU A 149 2.88 -17.55 3.50
C GLU A 149 4.37 -17.53 3.86
N ILE A 150 4.95 -16.37 4.19
CA ILE A 150 6.38 -16.24 4.52
C ILE A 150 6.81 -17.23 5.60
N PHE A 151 6.04 -17.39 6.69
CA PHE A 151 6.37 -18.31 7.77
C PHE A 151 6.10 -19.80 7.48
N LYS A 152 5.51 -20.11 6.33
CA LYS A 152 5.24 -21.48 5.86
C LYS A 152 6.38 -22.02 4.97
N THR A 153 7.33 -21.17 4.60
CA THR A 153 8.49 -21.52 3.75
C THR A 153 9.62 -22.24 4.49
#